data_AF-A0A7Y4R717-F1
#
_entry.id   AF-A0A7Y4R717-F1
#
_cell.length_a   1.000
_cell.length_b   1.000
_cell.length_c   1.000
_cell.angle_alpha   90.00
_cell.angle_beta   90.00
_cell.angle_gamma   90.00
#
_symmetry.space_group_name_H-M   'P 1'
#
loop_
_entity.id
_entity.type
_entity.pdbx_description
1 polymer ?
#
loop_
_entity_poly.entity_id
_entity_poly.type
_entity_poly.pdbx_seq_one_letter_code
_entity_poly.pdbx_strand_id
1 'polypeptide(L)'
;MAQHGIQEGWWTVKWPNQDRYDLVEFVRMTPGSTPDAWGYRNNPNEPLKPLSPMLGDQASLNGIPSHVIQDIGQLIHESKSFGTTCFYRGHRRFEWDLTPAVFRKSCKGDERSMLNDFRTHAPIRYMNSPVEGDLCSWLALAQHYGLPTRLLDWTLSPLVAAYFATEPHVDDDDRAGAIWVLNPMKLNKMVADEDGLICLTEDNEVVADLVEPAFDDKVPSIRRVIAVVPCQRDLRHLVQQSTFTLHGNDLSLQAWREELMPRSAEHGSLLLCAHIPSWSKVQIREELDRLAVHEASLFPDLANLARFVSRDKRHWKPNNDATSV
;
A
#
# COMPACT_ATOMS: atom_id res chain seq x y z
N MET A 1 20.16 -8.91 -30.63
CA MET A 1 19.44 -7.65 -30.92
C MET A 1 18.01 -8.01 -31.25
N ALA A 2 17.13 -8.02 -30.25
CA ALA A 2 15.69 -8.15 -30.45
C ALA A 2 15.10 -6.76 -30.21
N GLN A 3 14.58 -6.14 -31.27
CA GLN A 3 13.89 -4.86 -31.20
C GLN A 3 12.50 -5.11 -30.59
N HIS A 4 12.21 -4.52 -29.43
CA HIS A 4 10.89 -4.55 -28.82
C HIS A 4 9.94 -3.63 -29.62
N GLY A 5 9.17 -4.23 -30.52
CA GLY A 5 8.01 -3.59 -31.15
C GLY A 5 6.77 -3.81 -30.30
N ILE A 6 6.23 -2.75 -29.71
CA ILE A 6 4.83 -2.71 -29.26
C ILE A 6 4.05 -2.08 -30.41
N GLN A 7 3.23 -2.89 -31.07
CA GLN A 7 2.36 -2.50 -32.18
C GLN A 7 0.96 -2.12 -31.67
N GLU A 8 0.34 -1.19 -32.37
CA GLU A 8 -1.07 -0.77 -32.27
C GLU A 8 -2.02 -1.99 -32.17
N GLY A 9 -3.06 -1.91 -31.36
CA GLY A 9 -3.98 -3.04 -31.15
C GLY A 9 -5.33 -2.65 -30.55
N TRP A 10 -6.34 -3.46 -30.85
CA TRP A 10 -7.71 -3.35 -30.33
C TRP A 10 -7.90 -4.19 -29.07
N TRP A 11 -8.45 -3.60 -28.02
CA TRP A 11 -8.65 -4.20 -26.71
C TRP A 11 -10.10 -4.04 -26.28
N THR A 12 -10.63 -4.98 -25.49
CA THR A 12 -11.98 -4.86 -24.93
C THR A 12 -11.88 -4.25 -23.53
N VAL A 13 -12.50 -3.09 -23.31
CA VAL A 13 -12.43 -2.31 -22.06
C VAL A 13 -13.84 -2.20 -21.47
N LYS A 14 -14.01 -2.50 -20.18
CA LYS A 14 -15.25 -2.21 -19.44
C LYS A 14 -15.12 -0.91 -18.68
N TRP A 15 -15.92 0.09 -19.04
CA TRP A 15 -15.89 1.39 -18.39
C TRP A 15 -16.63 1.36 -17.03
N PRO A 16 -16.20 2.11 -16.00
CA PRO A 16 -16.83 2.12 -14.68
C PRO A 16 -18.33 2.48 -14.69
N ASN A 17 -18.76 3.28 -15.67
CA ASN A 17 -20.13 3.77 -15.82
C ASN A 17 -20.91 3.06 -16.94
N GLN A 18 -20.46 1.88 -17.40
CA GLN A 18 -21.13 1.13 -18.45
C GLN A 18 -21.18 -0.37 -18.14
N ASP A 19 -22.34 -0.98 -18.38
CA ASP A 19 -22.53 -2.43 -18.25
C ASP A 19 -22.03 -3.22 -19.47
N ARG A 20 -21.44 -2.54 -20.46
CA ARG A 20 -20.92 -3.15 -21.69
C ARG A 20 -19.40 -2.98 -21.81
N TYR A 21 -18.79 -3.92 -22.54
CA TYR A 21 -17.41 -3.80 -22.98
C TYR A 21 -17.37 -3.06 -24.31
N ASP A 22 -16.51 -2.05 -24.41
CA ASP A 22 -16.24 -1.35 -25.66
C ASP A 22 -14.92 -1.87 -26.25
N LEU A 23 -14.85 -1.97 -27.58
CA LEU A 23 -13.61 -2.25 -28.29
C LEU A 23 -12.86 -0.92 -28.51
N VAL A 24 -11.62 -0.86 -28.04
CA VAL A 24 -10.83 0.36 -27.96
C VAL A 24 -9.44 0.12 -28.55
N GLU A 25 -9.01 0.99 -29.44
CA GLU A 25 -7.65 0.98 -29.98
C GLU A 25 -6.77 1.93 -29.18
N PHE A 26 -5.67 1.41 -28.64
CA PHE A 26 -4.65 2.22 -27.97
C PHE A 26 -3.54 2.59 -28.95
N VAL A 27 -3.27 3.89 -29.05
CA VAL A 27 -2.28 4.44 -30.00
C VAL A 27 -1.31 5.33 -29.25
N ARG A 28 -0.02 5.11 -29.48
CA ARG A 28 1.05 5.94 -28.94
C ARG A 28 1.12 7.25 -29.73
N MET A 29 0.99 8.39 -29.04
CA MET A 29 1.08 9.70 -29.70
C MET A 29 2.54 9.99 -30.11
N THR A 30 2.73 10.63 -31.26
CA THR A 30 4.05 10.90 -31.85
C THR A 30 4.83 11.98 -31.06
N PRO A 31 6.17 12.09 -31.23
CA PRO A 31 7.07 12.80 -30.30
C PRO A 31 6.96 14.34 -30.22
N GLY A 32 5.88 14.95 -30.72
CA GLY A 32 5.67 16.41 -30.71
C GLY A 32 4.82 16.92 -29.54
N SER A 33 4.11 16.04 -28.84
CA SER A 33 3.29 16.32 -27.66
C SER A 33 3.61 15.26 -26.62
N THR A 34 4.37 15.64 -25.58
CA THR A 34 4.79 14.81 -24.42
C THR A 34 5.26 13.37 -24.76
N PRO A 35 6.55 13.02 -24.60
CA PRO A 35 7.14 11.75 -25.08
C PRO A 35 6.45 10.42 -24.69
N ASP A 36 5.45 10.42 -23.80
CA ASP A 36 4.79 9.24 -23.26
C ASP A 36 3.24 9.32 -23.26
N ALA A 37 2.65 10.18 -24.09
CA ALA A 37 1.20 10.28 -24.20
C ALA A 37 0.59 9.11 -24.99
N TRP A 38 -0.21 8.29 -24.31
CA TRP A 38 -1.08 7.30 -24.93
C TRP A 38 -2.49 7.89 -25.13
N GLY A 39 -3.09 7.60 -26.28
CA GLY A 39 -4.48 7.92 -26.59
C GLY A 39 -5.29 6.66 -26.86
N TYR A 40 -6.61 6.78 -26.75
CA TYR A 40 -7.55 5.73 -27.09
C TYR A 40 -8.63 6.22 -28.06
N ARG A 41 -9.15 5.34 -28.91
CA ARG A 41 -10.29 5.62 -29.78
C ARG A 41 -11.18 4.40 -29.93
N ASN A 42 -12.47 4.62 -30.12
CA ASN A 42 -13.45 3.54 -30.28
C ASN A 42 -13.63 3.16 -31.76
N ASN A 43 -13.07 3.96 -32.68
CA ASN A 43 -13.14 3.78 -34.13
C ASN A 43 -11.87 4.40 -34.77
N PRO A 44 -11.27 3.80 -35.82
CA PRO A 44 -10.10 4.38 -36.50
C PRO A 44 -10.28 5.83 -36.98
N ASN A 45 -11.51 6.21 -37.29
CA ASN A 45 -11.86 7.53 -37.83
C ASN A 45 -12.18 8.56 -36.75
N GLU A 46 -12.21 8.18 -35.47
CA GLU A 46 -12.34 9.13 -34.36
C GLU A 46 -10.98 9.73 -34.00
N PRO A 47 -10.93 11.02 -33.59
CA PRO A 47 -9.72 11.57 -33.02
C PRO A 47 -9.34 10.78 -31.77
N LEU A 48 -8.03 10.60 -31.56
CA LEU A 48 -7.53 10.00 -30.32
C LEU A 48 -7.99 10.83 -29.14
N LYS A 49 -8.78 10.21 -28.27
CA LYS A 49 -9.04 10.75 -26.94
C LYS A 49 -7.75 10.55 -26.16
N PRO A 50 -7.23 11.55 -25.43
CA PRO A 50 -6.15 11.27 -24.48
C PRO A 50 -6.60 10.15 -23.54
N LEU A 51 -5.71 9.39 -22.89
CA LEU A 51 -6.15 8.53 -21.77
C LEU A 51 -6.65 9.34 -20.56
N SER A 52 -6.49 10.67 -20.60
CA SER A 52 -6.92 11.64 -19.58
C SER A 52 -8.42 11.73 -19.26
N PRO A 53 -9.42 11.21 -20.00
CA PRO A 53 -10.81 11.22 -19.54
C PRO A 53 -11.09 10.25 -18.37
N MET A 54 -10.12 9.45 -17.91
CA MET A 54 -10.28 8.71 -16.64
C MET A 54 -9.74 9.46 -15.41
N LEU A 55 -8.89 10.46 -15.62
CA LEU A 55 -8.41 11.39 -14.63
C LEU A 55 -8.41 12.74 -15.33
N GLY A 56 -9.56 13.42 -15.33
CA GLY A 56 -9.61 14.79 -15.83
C GLY A 56 -8.45 15.58 -15.23
N ASP A 57 -7.93 16.55 -15.98
CA ASP A 57 -6.82 17.44 -15.63
C ASP A 57 -7.09 18.36 -14.41
N GLN A 58 -7.84 17.85 -13.43
CA GLN A 58 -7.91 18.24 -12.04
C GLN A 58 -7.78 16.95 -11.20
N ALA A 59 -6.59 16.37 -11.21
CA ALA A 59 -6.27 15.05 -10.64
C ALA A 59 -6.33 15.09 -9.10
N SER A 60 -7.54 15.14 -8.55
CA SER A 60 -7.76 15.00 -7.12
C SER A 60 -8.87 13.99 -6.84
N LEU A 61 -8.55 12.90 -6.16
CA LEU A 61 -9.56 11.98 -5.64
C LEU A 61 -10.14 12.61 -4.38
N ASN A 62 -11.36 13.16 -4.46
CA ASN A 62 -11.96 13.94 -3.36
C ASN A 62 -11.03 15.04 -2.78
N GLY A 63 -10.29 15.75 -3.65
CA GLY A 63 -9.32 16.76 -3.21
C GLY A 63 -7.99 16.20 -2.68
N ILE A 64 -7.68 14.91 -2.88
CA ILE A 64 -6.35 14.30 -2.66
C ILE A 64 -5.55 14.37 -3.96
N PRO A 65 -4.43 15.09 -4.04
CA PRO A 65 -3.65 15.17 -5.28
C PRO A 65 -3.20 13.79 -5.76
N SER A 66 -3.30 13.56 -7.07
CA SER A 66 -2.90 12.28 -7.67
C SER A 66 -1.90 12.41 -8.83
N HIS A 67 -0.97 11.46 -8.85
CA HIS A 67 0.09 11.32 -9.85
C HIS A 67 -0.03 9.95 -10.52
N VAL A 68 0.26 9.85 -11.81
CA VAL A 68 0.30 8.55 -12.51
C VAL A 68 1.74 8.05 -12.48
N ILE A 69 1.94 6.84 -11.96
CA ILE A 69 3.25 6.19 -11.87
C ILE A 69 3.27 4.98 -12.81
N GLN A 70 4.15 5.03 -13.80
CA GLN A 70 4.33 3.97 -14.79
C GLN A 70 5.60 3.15 -14.58
N ASP A 71 6.58 3.71 -13.87
CA ASP A 71 7.87 3.10 -13.57
C ASP A 71 8.43 3.61 -12.22
N ILE A 72 9.47 2.93 -11.71
CA ILE A 72 10.13 3.27 -10.44
C ILE A 72 10.85 4.62 -10.52
N GLY A 73 11.33 5.03 -11.70
CA GLY A 73 11.97 6.33 -11.88
C GLY A 73 11.01 7.50 -11.62
N GLN A 74 9.79 7.42 -12.15
CA GLN A 74 8.71 8.36 -11.89
C GLN A 74 8.33 8.37 -10.40
N LEU A 75 8.22 7.20 -9.76
CA LEU A 75 7.93 7.12 -8.33
C LEU A 75 8.97 7.88 -7.48
N ILE A 76 10.26 7.68 -7.77
CA ILE A 76 11.36 8.34 -7.06
C ILE A 76 11.40 9.85 -7.37
N HIS A 77 11.05 10.25 -8.59
CA HIS A 77 10.99 11.66 -8.96
C HIS A 77 9.89 12.37 -8.16
N GLU A 78 8.68 11.81 -8.19
CA GLU A 78 7.51 12.37 -7.52
C GLU A 78 7.68 12.35 -6.00
N SER A 79 8.35 11.33 -5.44
CA SER A 79 8.59 11.24 -3.99
C SER A 79 9.35 12.42 -3.40
N LYS A 80 10.14 13.14 -4.21
CA LYS A 80 10.86 14.35 -3.76
C LYS A 80 9.93 15.50 -3.41
N SER A 81 8.74 15.55 -4.02
CA SER A 81 7.76 16.59 -3.76
C SER A 81 7.00 16.37 -2.44
N PHE A 82 7.07 15.16 -1.86
CA PHE A 82 6.26 14.75 -0.72
C PHE A 82 6.87 15.10 0.64
N GLY A 83 8.18 15.38 0.69
CA GLY A 83 8.94 15.72 1.90
C GLY A 83 10.05 14.71 2.20
N THR A 84 10.74 14.91 3.34
CA THR A 84 11.91 14.10 3.73
C THR A 84 11.55 12.82 4.48
N THR A 85 10.41 12.80 5.18
CA THR A 85 9.93 11.64 5.95
C THR A 85 8.46 11.40 5.62
N CYS A 86 8.20 10.38 4.81
CA CYS A 86 6.85 9.99 4.41
C CYS A 86 6.58 8.53 4.75
N PHE A 87 5.32 8.23 5.05
CA PHE A 87 4.83 6.86 5.13
C PHE A 87 4.18 6.51 3.79
N TYR A 88 4.54 5.35 3.25
CA TYR A 88 4.02 4.83 1.99
C TYR A 88 3.18 3.58 2.22
N ARG A 89 2.13 3.38 1.43
CA ARG A 89 1.34 2.15 1.47
C ARG A 89 0.88 1.75 0.08
N GLY A 90 1.24 0.53 -0.33
CA GLY A 90 0.82 -0.06 -1.59
C GLY A 90 -0.53 -0.76 -1.49
N HIS A 91 -1.46 -0.43 -2.38
CA HIS A 91 -2.69 -1.16 -2.60
C HIS A 91 -2.69 -1.78 -4.00
N ARG A 92 -2.97 -3.08 -4.09
CA ARG A 92 -3.14 -3.77 -5.39
C ARG A 92 -4.33 -3.23 -6.18
N ARG A 93 -5.35 -2.71 -5.49
CA ARG A 93 -6.52 -2.08 -6.08
C ARG A 93 -6.62 -0.63 -5.64
N PHE A 94 -6.79 0.25 -6.61
CA PHE A 94 -6.94 1.68 -6.38
C PHE A 94 -8.16 2.03 -5.52
N GLU A 95 -9.24 1.25 -5.62
CA GLU A 95 -10.52 1.49 -4.95
C GLU A 95 -10.52 1.09 -3.47
N TRP A 96 -9.42 0.54 -2.94
CA TRP A 96 -9.35 0.14 -1.54
C TRP A 96 -9.13 1.33 -0.61
N ASP A 97 -10.00 1.43 0.39
CA ASP A 97 -9.91 2.41 1.47
C ASP A 97 -8.74 2.15 2.42
N LEU A 98 -8.22 3.22 3.03
CA LEU A 98 -7.21 3.17 4.08
C LEU A 98 -7.86 2.90 5.44
N THR A 99 -8.50 1.73 5.55
CA THR A 99 -9.19 1.28 6.76
C THR A 99 -8.44 0.10 7.39
N PRO A 100 -8.09 0.15 8.69
CA PRO A 100 -7.56 -0.99 9.43
C PRO A 100 -8.46 -2.22 9.31
N ALA A 101 -7.88 -3.41 9.37
CA ALA A 101 -8.61 -4.64 9.13
C ALA A 101 -9.80 -4.82 10.08
N VAL A 102 -9.67 -4.40 11.34
CA VAL A 102 -10.71 -4.56 12.35
C VAL A 102 -11.96 -3.71 12.08
N PHE A 103 -11.82 -2.56 11.43
CA PHE A 103 -12.92 -1.65 11.11
C PHE A 103 -13.55 -1.91 9.74
N ARG A 104 -13.05 -2.89 8.99
CA ARG A 104 -13.67 -3.29 7.72
C ARG A 104 -14.93 -4.08 7.98
N LYS A 105 -15.95 -3.88 7.13
CA LYS A 105 -17.23 -4.63 7.15
C LYS A 105 -17.06 -6.15 7.06
N SER A 106 -15.93 -6.63 6.54
CA SER A 106 -15.61 -8.05 6.45
C SER A 106 -15.13 -8.65 7.77
N CYS A 107 -14.65 -7.83 8.72
CA CYS A 107 -14.27 -8.28 10.04
C CYS A 107 -15.54 -8.54 10.86
N LYS A 108 -15.66 -9.76 11.40
CA LYS A 108 -16.79 -10.19 12.23
C LYS A 108 -16.42 -10.34 13.71
N GLY A 109 -15.14 -10.18 14.04
CA GLY A 109 -14.59 -10.42 15.37
C GLY A 109 -14.50 -9.12 16.18
N ASP A 110 -14.66 -9.25 17.48
CA ASP A 110 -14.36 -8.21 18.45
C ASP A 110 -12.84 -8.14 18.66
N GLU A 111 -12.23 -6.97 18.43
CA GLU A 111 -10.77 -6.77 18.52
C GLU A 111 -10.22 -7.27 19.84
N ARG A 112 -10.88 -6.88 20.92
CA ARG A 112 -10.46 -7.17 22.29
C ARG A 112 -10.46 -8.65 22.59
N SER A 113 -11.55 -9.34 22.26
CA SER A 113 -11.64 -10.79 22.44
C SER A 113 -10.55 -11.51 21.65
N MET A 114 -10.33 -11.11 20.39
CA MET A 114 -9.29 -11.68 19.55
C MET A 114 -7.88 -11.43 20.12
N LEU A 115 -7.59 -10.22 20.59
CA LEU A 115 -6.29 -9.86 21.16
C LEU A 115 -6.02 -10.55 22.49
N ASN A 116 -7.03 -10.66 23.35
CA ASN A 116 -6.90 -11.36 24.62
C ASN A 116 -6.65 -12.86 24.41
N ASP A 117 -7.38 -13.51 23.49
CA ASP A 117 -7.13 -14.90 23.11
C ASP A 117 -5.72 -15.08 22.52
N PHE A 118 -5.30 -14.17 21.64
CA PHE A 118 -3.95 -14.19 21.08
C PHE A 118 -2.88 -14.08 22.16
N ARG A 119 -3.02 -13.12 23.10
CA ARG A 119 -2.09 -12.91 24.22
C ARG A 119 -2.01 -14.12 25.15
N THR A 120 -3.14 -14.79 25.41
CA THR A 120 -3.16 -16.00 26.24
C THR A 120 -2.45 -17.18 25.59
N HIS A 121 -2.48 -17.28 24.25
CA HIS A 121 -2.01 -18.46 23.53
C HIS A 121 -0.68 -18.28 22.79
N ALA A 122 -0.23 -17.07 22.54
CA ALA A 122 1.02 -16.81 21.85
C ALA A 122 2.29 -17.23 22.62
N PRO A 123 2.42 -17.06 23.96
CA PRO A 123 3.67 -17.34 24.68
C PRO A 123 4.15 -18.79 24.57
N ILE A 124 3.25 -19.77 24.48
CA ILE A 124 3.62 -21.19 24.30
C ILE A 124 4.10 -21.50 22.87
N ARG A 125 3.85 -20.61 21.91
CA ARG A 125 4.21 -20.77 20.48
C ARG A 125 5.36 -19.86 20.06
N TYR A 126 5.58 -18.78 20.79
CA TYR A 126 6.54 -17.73 20.45
C TYR A 126 7.33 -17.34 21.71
N MET A 127 8.53 -17.91 21.84
CA MET A 127 9.36 -17.77 23.05
C MET A 127 9.77 -16.32 23.35
N ASN A 128 9.81 -15.45 22.33
CA ASN A 128 10.14 -14.04 22.44
C ASN A 128 8.90 -13.15 22.54
N SER A 129 7.79 -13.68 23.09
CA SER A 129 6.58 -12.90 23.28
C SER A 129 6.81 -11.68 24.18
N PRO A 130 6.12 -10.56 23.94
CA PRO A 130 6.18 -9.40 24.81
C PRO A 130 5.82 -9.75 26.26
N VAL A 131 6.31 -8.94 27.20
CA VAL A 131 5.88 -9.02 28.60
C VAL A 131 4.40 -8.66 28.71
N GLU A 132 3.70 -9.16 29.73
CA GLU A 132 2.24 -9.08 29.83
C GLU A 132 1.69 -7.64 29.78
N GLY A 133 2.40 -6.68 30.38
CA GLY A 133 2.01 -5.27 30.42
C GLY A 133 2.36 -4.44 29.17
N ASP A 134 3.06 -5.02 28.19
CA ASP A 134 3.49 -4.33 26.97
C ASP A 134 2.46 -4.50 25.85
N LEU A 135 1.32 -3.83 26.03
CA LEU A 135 0.15 -3.88 25.17
C LEU A 135 0.47 -3.40 23.74
N CYS A 136 1.34 -2.40 23.60
CA CYS A 136 1.80 -1.86 22.33
C CYS A 136 2.53 -2.94 21.51
N SER A 137 3.45 -3.67 22.14
CA SER A 137 4.14 -4.77 21.46
C SER A 137 3.22 -5.95 21.20
N TRP A 138 2.25 -6.23 22.08
CA TRP A 138 1.22 -7.24 21.83
C TRP A 138 0.36 -6.89 20.60
N LEU A 139 -0.07 -5.64 20.48
CA LEU A 139 -0.85 -5.16 19.34
C LEU A 139 -0.05 -5.27 18.03
N ALA A 140 1.20 -4.83 18.04
CA ALA A 140 2.10 -4.92 16.88
C ALA A 140 2.39 -6.38 16.50
N LEU A 141 2.56 -7.28 17.48
CA LEU A 141 2.77 -8.71 17.24
C LEU A 141 1.52 -9.36 16.63
N ALA A 142 0.34 -9.04 17.15
CA ALA A 142 -0.92 -9.55 16.62
C ALA A 142 -1.14 -9.11 15.16
N GLN A 143 -0.90 -7.83 14.86
CA GLN A 143 -0.93 -7.29 13.49
C GLN A 143 0.06 -8.01 12.57
N HIS A 144 1.30 -8.25 13.05
CA HIS A 144 2.33 -8.96 12.28
C HIS A 144 1.88 -10.37 11.83
N TYR A 145 1.18 -11.09 12.71
CA TYR A 145 0.64 -12.42 12.43
C TYR A 145 -0.76 -12.40 11.80
N GLY A 146 -1.26 -11.23 11.38
CA GLY A 146 -2.47 -11.08 10.59
C GLY A 146 -3.77 -11.05 11.38
N LEU A 147 -3.71 -10.86 12.70
CA LEU A 147 -4.93 -10.60 13.47
C LEU A 147 -5.52 -9.25 13.05
N PRO A 148 -6.84 -9.12 12.84
CA PRO A 148 -7.44 -7.83 12.53
C PRO A 148 -7.28 -6.87 13.72
N THR A 149 -6.47 -5.83 13.55
CA THR A 149 -6.28 -4.78 14.56
C THR A 149 -6.62 -3.39 14.02
N ARG A 150 -6.60 -2.40 14.91
CA ARG A 150 -6.72 -0.96 14.65
C ARG A 150 -5.44 -0.33 14.08
N LEU A 151 -4.37 -1.11 13.92
CA LEU A 151 -3.19 -0.68 13.18
C LEU A 151 -3.44 -0.84 11.67
N LEU A 152 -2.98 0.15 10.90
CA LEU A 152 -2.88 0.07 9.45
C LEU A 152 -1.41 0.12 9.07
N ASP A 153 -0.95 -0.83 8.26
CA ASP A 153 0.48 -0.93 7.89
C ASP A 153 0.90 0.16 6.89
N TRP A 154 2.08 0.70 7.10
CA TRP A 154 2.79 1.58 6.19
C TRP A 154 4.26 1.15 6.13
N THR A 155 5.02 1.75 5.23
CA THR A 155 6.45 1.56 5.10
C THR A 155 7.14 2.90 4.87
N LEU A 156 8.38 3.05 5.35
CA LEU A 156 9.23 4.19 4.99
C LEU A 156 9.78 4.10 3.56
N SER A 157 9.68 2.93 2.91
CA SER A 157 10.23 2.71 1.58
C SER A 157 9.16 2.83 0.49
N PRO A 158 9.30 3.77 -0.47
CA PRO A 158 8.42 3.81 -1.63
C PRO A 158 8.53 2.54 -2.49
N LEU A 159 9.68 1.87 -2.49
CA LEU A 159 9.87 0.62 -3.24
C LEU A 159 9.11 -0.56 -2.61
N VAL A 160 9.08 -0.63 -1.27
CA VAL A 160 8.29 -1.64 -0.56
C VAL A 160 6.79 -1.41 -0.80
N ALA A 161 6.34 -0.15 -0.81
CA ALA A 161 4.97 0.17 -1.17
C ALA A 161 4.66 -0.19 -2.64
N ALA A 162 5.57 0.07 -3.58
CA ALA A 162 5.42 -0.32 -4.97
C ALA A 162 5.33 -1.85 -5.14
N TYR A 163 6.12 -2.61 -4.38
CA TYR A 163 6.00 -4.08 -4.34
C TYR A 163 4.59 -4.50 -3.94
N PHE A 164 4.04 -3.98 -2.83
CA PHE A 164 2.69 -4.32 -2.41
C PHE A 164 1.59 -3.84 -3.36
N ALA A 165 1.80 -2.72 -4.05
CA ALA A 165 0.85 -2.21 -5.04
C ALA A 165 0.82 -3.03 -6.34
N THR A 166 1.91 -3.73 -6.64
CA THR A 166 2.08 -4.49 -7.88
C THR A 166 2.23 -5.99 -7.65
N GLU A 167 2.08 -6.48 -6.42
CA GLU A 167 2.20 -7.90 -6.10
C GLU A 167 1.26 -8.75 -6.98
N PRO A 168 1.76 -9.82 -7.65
CA PRO A 168 0.94 -10.64 -8.55
C PRO A 168 -0.26 -11.26 -7.84
N HIS A 169 -1.45 -11.11 -8.41
CA HIS A 169 -2.68 -11.74 -7.91
C HIS A 169 -3.65 -12.02 -9.04
N VAL A 170 -4.27 -13.20 -9.04
CA VAL A 170 -5.13 -13.70 -10.14
C VAL A 170 -6.28 -12.75 -10.45
N ASP A 171 -6.89 -12.14 -9.43
CA ASP A 171 -8.08 -11.29 -9.58
C ASP A 171 -7.80 -9.78 -9.61
N ASP A 172 -6.53 -9.36 -9.45
CA ASP A 172 -6.18 -7.93 -9.27
C ASP A 172 -5.19 -7.41 -10.32
N ASP A 173 -4.53 -8.27 -11.09
CA ASP A 173 -3.42 -7.83 -11.96
C ASP A 173 -3.88 -6.97 -13.14
N ASP A 174 -5.12 -7.16 -13.59
CA ASP A 174 -5.78 -6.36 -14.62
C ASP A 174 -6.36 -5.03 -14.08
N ARG A 175 -6.36 -4.84 -12.76
CA ARG A 175 -6.87 -3.63 -12.09
C ARG A 175 -5.76 -2.64 -11.77
N ALA A 176 -6.10 -1.36 -11.72
CA ALA A 176 -5.17 -0.32 -11.29
C ALA A 176 -4.82 -0.49 -9.81
N GLY A 177 -3.57 -0.22 -9.44
CA GLY A 177 -3.10 -0.14 -8.06
C GLY A 177 -2.94 1.31 -7.58
N ALA A 178 -2.55 1.46 -6.33
CA ALA A 178 -2.24 2.76 -5.73
C ALA A 178 -1.04 2.68 -4.79
N ILE A 179 -0.28 3.77 -4.70
CA ILE A 179 0.64 4.05 -3.61
C ILE A 179 0.11 5.28 -2.87
N TRP A 180 -0.28 5.09 -1.63
CA TRP A 180 -0.65 6.18 -0.74
C TRP A 180 0.59 6.74 -0.07
N VAL A 181 0.64 8.07 0.07
CA VAL A 181 1.74 8.77 0.75
C VAL A 181 1.16 9.67 1.83
N LEU A 182 1.59 9.45 3.06
CA LEU A 182 1.18 10.19 4.25
C LEU A 182 2.37 10.97 4.80
N ASN A 183 2.14 12.22 5.20
CA ASN A 183 3.07 13.00 5.99
C ASN A 183 2.80 12.75 7.49
N PRO A 184 3.60 11.91 8.17
CA PRO A 184 3.33 11.50 9.55
C PRO A 184 3.52 12.65 10.55
N MET A 185 4.51 13.51 10.33
CA MET A 185 4.78 14.64 11.23
C MET A 185 3.64 15.64 11.18
N LYS A 186 3.13 15.92 9.98
CA LYS A 186 1.97 16.79 9.81
C LYS A 186 0.72 16.20 10.47
N LEU A 187 0.47 14.91 10.28
CA LEU A 187 -0.65 14.22 10.94
C LEU A 187 -0.54 14.37 12.46
N ASN A 188 0.63 14.02 13.02
CA ASN A 188 0.86 14.05 14.47
C ASN A 188 0.78 15.46 15.04
N LYS A 189 1.29 16.48 14.34
CA LYS A 189 1.19 17.87 14.78
C LYS A 189 -0.26 18.34 14.82
N MET A 190 -1.03 18.01 13.79
CA MET A 190 -2.44 18.44 13.70
C MET A 190 -3.32 17.73 14.73
N VAL A 191 -3.02 16.46 15.03
CA VAL A 191 -3.93 15.58 15.76
C VAL A 191 -3.52 15.40 17.21
N ALA A 192 -2.23 15.38 17.52
CA ALA A 192 -1.68 15.16 18.85
C ALA A 192 -0.86 16.34 19.39
N ASP A 193 -0.70 17.41 18.61
CA ASP A 193 0.23 18.53 18.90
C ASP A 193 1.71 18.11 19.04
N GLU A 194 2.07 17.01 18.38
CA GLU A 194 3.42 16.44 18.41
C GLU A 194 4.19 16.78 17.14
N ASP A 195 5.33 17.46 17.25
CA ASP A 195 6.13 17.91 16.10
C ASP A 195 6.93 16.79 15.41
N GLY A 196 6.87 15.55 15.93
CA GLY A 196 7.73 14.44 15.51
C GLY A 196 7.01 13.12 15.22
N LEU A 197 7.82 12.10 14.97
CA LEU A 197 7.35 10.72 14.93
C LEU A 197 7.05 10.27 16.36
N ILE A 198 5.89 9.64 16.54
CA ILE A 198 5.47 9.07 17.82
C ILE A 198 5.88 7.60 17.84
N CYS A 199 6.54 7.15 18.90
CA CYS A 199 6.82 5.73 19.08
C CYS A 199 5.56 5.02 19.59
N LEU A 200 5.29 3.81 19.10
CA LEU A 200 4.24 2.94 19.61
C LEU A 200 4.70 2.34 20.95
N THR A 201 4.58 3.13 22.02
CA THR A 201 4.92 2.81 23.40
C THR A 201 3.86 3.38 24.34
N GLU A 202 3.63 2.72 25.47
CA GLU A 202 2.75 3.14 26.55
C GLU A 202 3.23 4.42 27.24
N ASP A 203 4.51 4.80 27.07
CA ASP A 203 5.06 6.06 27.62
C ASP A 203 4.42 7.31 26.99
N ASN A 204 3.79 7.18 25.82
CA ASN A 204 3.06 8.26 25.19
C ASN A 204 1.56 8.16 25.53
N GLU A 205 1.03 9.19 26.20
CA GLU A 205 -0.36 9.20 26.68
C GLU A 205 -1.40 9.04 25.54
N VAL A 206 -1.14 9.62 24.36
CA VAL A 206 -2.04 9.50 23.20
C VAL A 206 -2.04 8.08 22.66
N VAL A 207 -0.88 7.42 22.65
CA VAL A 207 -0.78 6.00 22.27
C VAL A 207 -1.50 5.12 23.29
N ALA A 208 -1.27 5.33 24.59
CA ALA A 208 -1.92 4.56 25.64
C ALA A 208 -3.45 4.64 25.56
N ASP A 209 -4.01 5.85 25.39
CA ASP A 209 -5.46 6.06 25.24
C ASP A 209 -6.05 5.33 24.02
N LEU A 210 -5.26 5.18 22.94
CA LEU A 210 -5.68 4.48 21.74
C LEU A 210 -5.38 2.97 21.76
N VAL A 211 -4.48 2.48 22.62
CA VAL A 211 -4.12 1.05 22.69
C VAL A 211 -4.88 0.32 23.79
N GLU A 212 -5.03 0.91 24.98
CA GLU A 212 -5.73 0.26 26.11
C GLU A 212 -7.14 -0.24 25.76
N PRO A 213 -7.98 0.52 25.02
CA PRO A 213 -9.30 0.06 24.59
C PRO A 213 -9.29 -1.14 23.64
N ALA A 214 -8.12 -1.53 23.12
CA ALA A 214 -7.98 -2.77 22.34
C ALA A 214 -7.89 -4.00 23.24
N PHE A 215 -7.62 -3.84 24.54
CA PHE A 215 -7.41 -4.94 25.50
C PHE A 215 -8.40 -4.92 26.68
N ASP A 216 -9.05 -3.77 26.92
CA ASP A 216 -9.94 -3.54 28.07
C ASP A 216 -11.33 -3.03 27.61
N ASP A 217 -12.32 -3.02 28.52
CA ASP A 217 -13.69 -2.48 28.30
C ASP A 217 -13.74 -0.95 28.18
N LYS A 218 -12.58 -0.29 28.13
CA LYS A 218 -12.49 1.16 27.93
C LYS A 218 -12.94 1.51 26.52
N VAL A 219 -13.57 2.67 26.37
CA VAL A 219 -13.78 3.29 25.06
C VAL A 219 -12.66 4.33 24.89
N PRO A 220 -12.01 4.43 23.72
CA PRO A 220 -11.01 5.48 23.51
C PRO A 220 -11.62 6.84 23.86
N SER A 221 -10.94 7.63 24.69
CA SER A 221 -11.42 8.98 25.01
C SER A 221 -11.39 9.88 23.77
N ILE A 222 -10.60 9.46 22.77
CA ILE A 222 -10.27 10.20 21.57
C ILE A 222 -10.50 9.36 20.31
N ARG A 223 -11.28 9.91 19.36
CA ARG A 223 -11.47 9.34 18.01
C ARG A 223 -10.47 9.90 16.99
N ARG A 224 -9.17 9.78 17.26
CA ARG A 224 -8.09 10.32 16.42
C ARG A 224 -7.36 9.21 15.64
N VAL A 225 -6.67 9.61 14.57
CA VAL A 225 -5.72 8.76 13.86
C VAL A 225 -4.34 9.39 13.98
N ILE A 226 -3.36 8.64 14.50
CA ILE A 226 -1.98 9.11 14.64
C ILE A 226 -1.02 8.23 13.84
N ALA A 227 0.10 8.79 13.39
CA ALA A 227 1.18 8.05 12.75
C ALA A 227 2.21 7.63 13.80
N VAL A 228 2.50 6.33 13.85
CA VAL A 228 3.40 5.75 14.85
C VAL A 228 4.47 4.88 14.21
N VAL A 229 5.63 4.84 14.85
CA VAL A 229 6.72 3.90 14.52
C VAL A 229 6.80 2.81 15.59
N PRO A 230 6.88 1.53 15.21
CA PRO A 230 7.01 0.46 16.20
C PRO A 230 8.39 0.47 16.85
N CYS A 231 8.46 0.06 18.12
CA CYS A 231 9.72 -0.44 18.68
C CYS A 231 10.10 -1.72 17.92
N GLN A 232 11.13 -1.65 17.08
CA GLN A 232 11.49 -2.75 16.19
C GLN A 232 11.99 -3.96 16.99
N ARG A 233 11.18 -5.01 17.04
CA ARG A 233 11.50 -6.30 17.71
C ARG A 233 11.49 -7.49 16.77
N ASP A 234 11.21 -7.26 15.48
CA ASP A 234 11.07 -8.31 14.48
C ASP A 234 11.81 -7.94 13.18
N LEU A 235 12.48 -8.93 12.59
CA LEU A 235 13.31 -8.75 11.38
C LEU A 235 12.47 -8.35 10.16
N ARG A 236 11.24 -8.87 10.03
CA ARG A 236 10.32 -8.50 8.94
C ARG A 236 9.94 -7.03 9.05
N HIS A 237 9.68 -6.51 10.25
CA HIS A 237 9.39 -5.08 10.43
C HIS A 237 10.59 -4.21 10.04
N LEU A 238 11.81 -4.61 10.40
CA LEU A 238 13.02 -3.91 10.01
C LEU A 238 13.19 -3.87 8.48
N VAL A 239 13.10 -5.05 7.86
CA VAL A 239 13.28 -5.25 6.41
C VAL A 239 12.24 -4.50 5.59
N GLN A 240 10.98 -4.58 5.99
CA GLN A 240 9.87 -3.88 5.32
C GLN A 240 9.84 -2.40 5.68
N GLN A 241 10.70 -1.94 6.60
CA GLN A 241 10.71 -0.59 7.16
C GLN A 241 9.31 -0.19 7.66
N SER A 242 8.66 -1.11 8.38
CA SER A 242 7.26 -1.00 8.78
C SER A 242 7.03 0.17 9.72
N THR A 243 5.98 0.92 9.44
CA THR A 243 5.39 1.94 10.30
C THR A 243 3.87 1.77 10.29
N PHE A 244 3.15 2.49 11.15
CA PHE A 244 1.70 2.31 11.25
C PHE A 244 0.95 3.63 11.35
N THR A 245 -0.32 3.61 10.99
CA THR A 245 -1.29 4.52 11.61
C THR A 245 -2.11 3.76 12.63
N LEU A 246 -2.34 4.38 13.79
CA LEU A 246 -3.15 3.87 14.88
C LEU A 246 -4.49 4.60 14.89
N HIS A 247 -5.58 3.85 14.73
CA HIS A 247 -6.92 4.41 14.53
C HIS A 247 -7.78 4.24 15.78
N GLY A 248 -8.36 5.34 16.28
CA GLY A 248 -9.35 5.34 17.36
C GLY A 248 -10.81 5.38 16.89
N ASN A 249 -11.08 5.16 15.61
CA ASN A 249 -12.42 5.16 15.02
C ASN A 249 -12.48 4.24 13.79
N ASP A 250 -13.69 4.00 13.28
CA ASP A 250 -13.98 3.12 12.16
C ASP A 250 -13.97 3.80 10.78
N LEU A 251 -13.61 5.08 10.72
CA LEU A 251 -13.49 5.82 9.47
C LEU A 251 -12.23 5.38 8.73
N SER A 252 -12.30 5.35 7.39
CA SER A 252 -11.08 5.29 6.58
C SER A 252 -10.26 6.56 6.79
N LEU A 253 -8.94 6.50 6.58
CA LEU A 253 -8.11 7.71 6.68
C LEU A 253 -8.57 8.81 5.71
N GLN A 254 -9.12 8.43 4.55
CA GLN A 254 -9.72 9.37 3.60
C GLN A 254 -10.96 10.05 4.20
N ALA A 255 -11.91 9.28 4.74
CA ALA A 255 -13.14 9.81 5.33
C ALA A 255 -12.85 10.64 6.59
N TRP A 256 -11.94 10.16 7.44
CA TRP A 256 -11.47 10.88 8.63
C TRP A 256 -10.90 12.26 8.29
N ARG A 257 -10.09 12.34 7.22
CA ARG A 257 -9.58 13.61 6.69
C ARG A 257 -10.71 14.53 6.25
N GLU A 258 -11.72 14.01 5.55
CA GLU A 258 -12.84 14.83 5.05
C GLU A 258 -13.74 15.35 6.18
N GLU A 259 -14.07 14.50 7.16
CA GLU A 259 -15.04 14.80 8.22
C GLU A 259 -14.47 15.75 9.28
N LEU A 260 -13.23 15.51 9.72
CA LEU A 260 -12.65 16.18 10.88
C LEU A 260 -11.68 17.31 10.52
N MET A 261 -11.44 17.54 9.22
CA MET A 261 -10.59 18.64 8.72
C MET A 261 -11.31 19.49 7.66
N PRO A 262 -12.33 20.31 8.00
CA PRO A 262 -12.99 21.14 6.98
C PRO A 262 -12.06 22.25 6.45
N ARG A 263 -11.59 22.10 5.20
CA ARG A 263 -11.03 23.16 4.30
C ARG A 263 -9.94 24.07 4.89
N SER A 264 -8.77 23.52 5.20
CA SER A 264 -7.51 24.27 5.24
C SER A 264 -6.72 24.09 3.93
N ALA A 265 -5.90 25.07 3.53
CA ALA A 265 -5.02 24.97 2.35
C ALA A 265 -3.95 23.86 2.47
N GLU A 266 -3.93 23.16 3.60
CA GLU A 266 -2.92 22.20 4.02
C GLU A 266 -3.26 20.74 3.70
N HIS A 267 -4.46 20.49 3.17
CA HIS A 267 -5.00 19.18 2.81
C HIS A 267 -4.22 18.41 1.74
N GLY A 268 -3.64 19.14 0.78
CA GLY A 268 -2.91 18.54 -0.34
C GLY A 268 -1.56 17.96 0.04
N SER A 269 -0.98 18.39 1.17
CA SER A 269 0.35 17.94 1.62
C SER A 269 0.32 16.91 2.75
N LEU A 270 -0.87 16.58 3.29
CA LEU A 270 -1.00 15.55 4.31
C LEU A 270 -1.05 14.15 3.72
N LEU A 271 -1.92 13.94 2.73
CA LEU A 271 -2.18 12.65 2.12
C LEU A 271 -2.24 12.82 0.61
N LEU A 272 -1.58 11.92 -0.10
CA LEU A 272 -1.44 11.90 -1.55
C LEU A 272 -1.69 10.48 -2.07
N CYS A 273 -2.11 10.36 -3.32
CA CYS A 273 -2.35 9.08 -3.96
C CYS A 273 -1.65 9.00 -5.33
N ALA A 274 -0.65 8.15 -5.44
CA ALA A 274 -0.04 7.79 -6.72
C ALA A 274 -0.79 6.61 -7.34
N HIS A 275 -1.39 6.81 -8.51
CA HIS A 275 -2.11 5.80 -9.27
C HIS A 275 -1.14 4.97 -10.12
N ILE A 276 -1.23 3.65 -10.04
CA ILE A 276 -0.46 2.72 -10.88
C ILE A 276 -1.42 2.05 -11.86
N PRO A 277 -1.34 2.37 -13.16
CA PRO A 277 -2.13 1.68 -14.15
C PRO A 277 -1.84 0.17 -14.16
N SER A 278 -2.84 -0.66 -14.45
CA SER A 278 -2.68 -2.12 -14.46
C SER A 278 -1.57 -2.58 -15.40
N TRP A 279 -1.48 -1.98 -16.59
CA TRP A 279 -0.47 -2.30 -17.59
C TRP A 279 0.97 -1.97 -17.15
N SER A 280 1.15 -1.08 -16.18
CA SER A 280 2.47 -0.72 -15.64
C SER A 280 2.95 -1.68 -14.55
N LYS A 281 2.07 -2.48 -13.95
CA LYS A 281 2.41 -3.38 -12.84
C LYS A 281 3.51 -4.38 -13.22
N VAL A 282 3.44 -4.97 -14.42
CA VAL A 282 4.44 -5.94 -14.90
C VAL A 282 5.83 -5.30 -14.96
N GLN A 283 5.94 -4.13 -15.59
CA GLN A 283 7.21 -3.41 -15.71
C GLN A 283 7.79 -3.04 -14.33
N ILE A 284 6.95 -2.47 -13.46
CA ILE A 284 7.36 -2.07 -12.11
C ILE A 284 7.88 -3.28 -11.31
N ARG A 285 7.23 -4.44 -11.40
CA ARG A 285 7.72 -5.68 -10.77
C ARG A 285 9.11 -6.06 -11.27
N GLU A 286 9.34 -6.04 -12.59
CA GLU A 286 10.65 -6.38 -13.13
C GLU A 286 11.74 -5.37 -12.69
N GLU A 287 11.41 -4.10 -12.56
CA GLU A 287 12.31 -3.07 -12.03
C GLU A 287 12.64 -3.32 -10.55
N LEU A 288 11.62 -3.64 -9.74
CA LEU A 288 11.79 -3.99 -8.33
C LEU A 288 12.66 -5.24 -8.14
N ASP A 289 12.45 -6.28 -8.94
CA ASP A 289 13.27 -7.49 -8.93
C ASP A 289 14.74 -7.18 -9.24
N ARG A 290 15.00 -6.30 -10.22
CA ARG A 290 16.38 -5.83 -10.56
C ARG A 290 17.00 -5.01 -9.43
N LEU A 291 16.18 -4.36 -8.60
CA LEU A 291 16.59 -3.62 -7.40
C LEU A 291 16.63 -4.49 -6.13
N ALA A 292 16.47 -5.81 -6.25
CA ALA A 292 16.41 -6.77 -5.14
C ALA A 292 15.27 -6.54 -4.13
N VAL A 293 14.17 -5.92 -4.58
CA VAL A 293 12.94 -5.76 -3.82
C VAL A 293 11.94 -6.82 -4.27
N HIS A 294 11.95 -7.96 -3.59
CA HIS A 294 11.17 -9.15 -3.96
C HIS A 294 10.75 -9.95 -2.72
N GLU A 295 9.90 -10.97 -2.89
CA GLU A 295 9.30 -11.72 -1.79
C GLU A 295 10.34 -12.20 -0.75
N ALA A 296 11.42 -12.86 -1.17
CA ALA A 296 12.43 -13.35 -0.21
C ALA A 296 13.25 -12.26 0.49
N SER A 297 13.37 -11.06 -0.08
CA SER A 297 14.06 -9.98 0.60
C SER A 297 13.13 -9.29 1.59
N LEU A 298 11.81 -9.27 1.33
CA LEU A 298 10.80 -8.62 2.19
C LEU A 298 10.21 -9.51 3.27
N PHE A 299 10.22 -10.82 3.08
CA PHE A 299 9.72 -11.81 4.03
C PHE A 299 10.86 -12.76 4.41
N PRO A 300 11.60 -12.45 5.49
CA PRO A 300 12.87 -13.13 5.81
C PRO A 300 12.69 -14.50 6.47
N ASP A 301 11.46 -15.04 6.53
CA ASP A 301 11.23 -16.37 7.08
C ASP A 301 11.78 -17.47 6.16
N LEU A 302 12.10 -18.60 6.78
CA LEU A 302 12.71 -19.74 6.09
C LEU A 302 11.81 -20.33 4.99
N ALA A 303 10.49 -20.22 5.13
CA ALA A 303 9.57 -20.74 4.12
C ALA A 303 9.64 -19.87 2.84
N ASN A 304 9.67 -18.55 2.99
CA ASN A 304 9.87 -17.61 1.89
C ASN A 304 11.25 -17.78 1.22
N LEU A 305 12.31 -17.91 2.03
CA LEU A 305 13.65 -18.18 1.51
C LEU A 305 13.70 -19.48 0.69
N ALA A 306 13.15 -20.57 1.22
CA ALA A 306 13.13 -21.87 0.53
C ALA A 306 12.36 -21.81 -0.80
N ARG A 307 11.21 -21.13 -0.83
CA ARG A 307 10.42 -20.92 -2.07
C ARG A 307 11.20 -20.14 -3.12
N PHE A 308 11.91 -19.09 -2.71
CA PHE A 308 12.72 -18.29 -3.62
C PHE A 308 13.91 -19.06 -4.19
N VAL A 309 14.69 -19.73 -3.35
CA VAL A 309 15.84 -20.54 -3.78
C VAL A 309 15.40 -21.64 -4.76
N SER A 310 14.24 -22.26 -4.54
CA SER A 310 13.70 -23.30 -5.43
C SER A 310 13.31 -22.79 -6.83
N ARG A 311 13.00 -21.49 -6.95
CA ARG A 311 12.63 -20.84 -8.22
C ARG A 311 13.82 -20.19 -8.92
N ASP A 312 14.93 -20.02 -8.22
CA ASP A 312 16.12 -19.37 -8.75
C ASP A 312 16.81 -20.26 -9.79
N LYS A 313 16.76 -19.81 -11.04
CA LYS A 313 17.34 -20.49 -12.21
C LYS A 313 18.87 -20.61 -12.13
N ARG A 314 19.55 -19.90 -11.21
CA ARG A 314 20.99 -20.10 -10.95
C ARG A 314 21.28 -21.49 -10.36
N HIS A 315 20.34 -22.04 -9.61
CA HIS A 315 20.48 -23.33 -8.93
C HIS A 315 19.81 -24.48 -9.67
N TRP A 316 18.79 -24.18 -10.48
CA TRP A 316 18.07 -25.17 -11.28
C TRP A 316 18.26 -24.90 -12.78
N LYS A 317 19.16 -25.66 -13.42
CA LYS A 317 19.19 -25.75 -14.89
C LYS A 317 18.02 -26.64 -15.32
N PRO A 318 17.16 -26.23 -16.28
CA PRO A 318 16.23 -27.15 -16.89
C PRO A 318 17.01 -28.34 -17.46
N ASN A 319 16.65 -29.56 -17.05
CA ASN A 319 17.15 -30.76 -17.69
C ASN A 319 16.69 -30.71 -19.16
N ASN A 320 17.62 -30.44 -20.07
CA ASN A 320 17.40 -30.63 -21.50
C ASN A 320 17.45 -32.12 -21.88
N ASP A 321 17.65 -33.01 -20.92
CA ASP A 321 17.73 -34.47 -21.13
C ASP A 321 16.44 -35.18 -20.68
N ALA A 322 15.29 -34.71 -21.15
CA ALA A 322 14.08 -35.53 -21.21
C ALA A 322 13.93 -36.11 -22.63
N THR A 323 14.96 -36.84 -23.06
CA THR A 323 14.80 -37.95 -24.01
C THR A 323 15.38 -39.19 -23.34
N SER A 324 14.60 -40.28 -23.36
CA SER A 324 14.83 -41.59 -22.70
C SER A 324 14.49 -41.61 -21.19
N VAL A 325 13.59 -42.44 -20.65
CA VAL A 325 12.78 -43.59 -21.11
C VAL A 325 11.40 -43.51 -20.45
#